data_AF-A0A1E4TAU6-F1
#
_entry.id   AF-A0A1E4TAU6-F1
#
_cell.length_a   1.000
_cell.length_b   1.000
_cell.length_c   1.000
_cell.angle_alpha   90.00
_cell.angle_beta   90.00
_cell.angle_gamma   90.00
#
_symmetry.space_group_name_H-M   'P 1'
#
loop_
_entity.id
_entity.type
_entity.pdbx_description
1 polymer ?
#
loop_
_entity_poly.entity_id
_entity_poly.type
_entity_poly.pdbx_seq_one_letter_code
_entity_poly.pdbx_strand_id
1 'polypeptide(L)'
;MDQVDNEEVRPQDARLLHLIFASAGVNEYEERVPLQLMDFAYRYTYSVLQDALVYAEHAHNSNNVTTEDIRLAVAARTNHEFRPAPPKELLMQLAQERNSRPLPVVQAGYGLRLPPEKYCLTGREWEVEEDEKKEDD
;
A
#
# COMPACT_ATOMS: atom_id res chain seq x y z
N MET A 1 -18.07 -36.72 -13.54
CA MET A 1 -16.81 -36.80 -14.32
C MET A 1 -15.81 -36.10 -13.44
N ASP A 2 -15.35 -36.85 -12.45
CA ASP A 2 -14.55 -36.36 -11.34
C ASP A 2 -13.23 -35.84 -11.90
N GLN A 3 -12.96 -34.56 -11.68
CA GLN A 3 -11.63 -33.99 -11.88
C GLN A 3 -10.71 -34.75 -10.93
N VAL A 4 -9.95 -35.67 -11.49
CA VAL A 4 -8.88 -36.36 -10.77
C VAL A 4 -7.85 -35.30 -10.41
N ASP A 5 -7.86 -34.92 -9.13
CA ASP A 5 -6.96 -33.96 -8.54
C ASP A 5 -5.51 -34.28 -8.91
N ASN A 6 -4.89 -33.39 -9.66
CA ASN A 6 -3.45 -33.33 -9.88
C ASN A 6 -2.77 -32.84 -8.58
N GLU A 7 -2.99 -33.57 -7.49
CA GLU A 7 -2.49 -33.22 -6.15
C GLU A 7 -1.01 -33.56 -5.95
N GLU A 8 -0.45 -34.43 -6.79
CA GLU A 8 0.87 -35.02 -6.57
C GLU A 8 2.08 -34.16 -6.98
N VAL A 9 1.89 -33.01 -7.65
CA VAL A 9 3.03 -32.13 -8.03
C VAL A 9 2.76 -30.64 -7.73
N ARG A 10 2.10 -30.32 -6.61
CA ARG A 10 2.13 -28.94 -6.10
C ARG A 10 3.40 -28.71 -5.26
N PRO A 11 4.19 -27.65 -5.52
CA PRO A 11 5.37 -27.33 -4.72
C PRO A 11 5.05 -27.23 -3.24
N GLN A 12 6.00 -27.60 -2.39
CA GLN A 12 5.83 -27.60 -0.93
C GLN A 12 5.38 -26.22 -0.41
N ASP A 13 5.99 -25.14 -0.93
CA ASP A 13 5.68 -23.77 -0.49
C ASP A 13 4.26 -23.34 -0.89
N ALA A 14 3.78 -23.78 -2.05
CA ALA A 14 2.40 -23.52 -2.47
C ALA A 14 1.40 -24.22 -1.53
N ARG A 15 1.66 -25.47 -1.14
CA ARG A 15 0.84 -26.20 -0.15
C ARG A 15 0.83 -25.51 1.21
N LEU A 16 1.97 -24.98 1.64
CA LEU A 16 2.09 -24.25 2.90
C LEU A 16 1.32 -22.92 2.87
N LEU A 17 1.35 -22.20 1.75
CA LEU A 17 0.55 -20.98 1.57
C LEU A 17 -0.96 -21.27 1.61
N HIS A 18 -1.42 -22.36 1.00
CA HIS A 18 -2.82 -22.78 1.11
C HIS A 18 -3.22 -23.06 2.57
N LEU A 19 -2.33 -23.70 3.34
CA LEU A 19 -2.56 -23.94 4.77
C LEU A 19 -2.61 -22.65 5.58
N ILE A 20 -1.76 -21.67 5.25
CA ILE A 20 -1.78 -20.34 5.86
C ILE A 20 -3.11 -19.64 5.56
N PHE A 21 -3.59 -19.67 4.31
CA PHE A 21 -4.89 -19.09 3.94
C PHE A 21 -6.05 -19.74 4.69
N ALA A 22 -6.06 -21.08 4.80
CA ALA A 22 -7.06 -21.79 5.59
C ALA A 22 -7.03 -21.36 7.08
N SER A 23 -5.84 -21.19 7.66
CA SER A 23 -5.69 -20.72 9.05
C SER A 23 -6.19 -19.28 9.26
N ALA A 24 -6.14 -18.44 8.22
CA ALA A 24 -6.67 -17.09 8.22
C ALA A 24 -8.17 -17.01 7.89
N GLY A 25 -8.83 -18.15 7.63
CA GLY A 25 -10.23 -18.22 7.25
C GLY A 25 -10.51 -17.87 5.79
N VAL A 26 -9.49 -17.82 4.93
CA VAL A 26 -9.62 -17.52 3.50
C VAL A 26 -9.67 -18.85 2.72
N ASN A 27 -10.87 -19.26 2.33
CA ASN A 27 -11.11 -20.53 1.64
C ASN A 27 -11.26 -20.38 0.12
N GLU A 28 -11.48 -19.16 -0.37
CA GLU A 28 -11.70 -18.85 -1.78
C GLU A 28 -10.66 -17.82 -2.24
N TYR A 29 -9.79 -18.21 -3.18
CA TYR A 29 -8.78 -17.36 -3.80
C TYR A 29 -8.46 -17.88 -5.20
N GLU A 30 -7.94 -17.02 -6.07
CA GLU A 30 -7.46 -17.42 -7.39
C GLU A 30 -6.16 -18.23 -7.27
N GLU A 31 -5.98 -19.23 -8.13
CA GLU A 31 -4.80 -20.10 -8.15
C GLU A 31 -3.47 -19.34 -8.34
N ARG A 32 -3.51 -18.12 -8.88
CA ARG A 32 -2.33 -17.27 -9.10
C ARG A 32 -1.85 -16.54 -7.84
N VAL A 33 -2.68 -16.41 -6.81
CA VAL A 33 -2.35 -15.66 -5.59
C VAL A 33 -1.15 -16.25 -4.84
N PRO A 34 -1.06 -17.58 -4.59
CA PRO A 34 0.14 -18.17 -3.99
C PRO A 34 1.42 -17.86 -4.78
N LEU A 35 1.37 -17.91 -6.12
CA LEU A 35 2.53 -17.61 -6.96
C LEU A 35 3.00 -16.16 -6.81
N GLN A 36 2.06 -15.21 -6.84
CA GLN A 36 2.37 -13.79 -6.62
C GLN A 36 2.98 -13.54 -5.24
N LEU A 37 2.49 -14.23 -4.21
CA LEU A 37 3.00 -14.08 -2.85
C LEU A 37 4.40 -14.68 -2.70
N MET A 38 4.69 -15.81 -3.37
CA MET A 38 6.04 -16.38 -3.43
C MET A 38 7.01 -15.45 -4.17
N ASP A 39 6.61 -14.88 -5.30
CA ASP A 39 7.43 -13.88 -6.02
C ASP A 39 7.72 -12.65 -5.17
N PHE A 40 6.72 -12.17 -4.43
CA PHE A 40 6.89 -11.08 -3.48
C PHE A 40 7.87 -11.47 -2.37
N ALA A 41 7.70 -12.64 -1.75
CA ALA A 41 8.56 -13.09 -0.66
C ALA A 41 10.03 -13.21 -1.11
N TYR A 42 10.26 -13.77 -2.31
CA TYR A 42 11.59 -13.87 -2.90
C TYR A 42 12.22 -12.50 -3.15
N ARG A 43 11.49 -11.57 -3.78
CA ARG A 43 11.99 -10.21 -4.04
C ARG A 43 12.27 -9.46 -2.74
N TYR A 44 11.38 -9.60 -1.76
CA TYR A 44 11.52 -8.98 -0.45
C TYR A 44 12.77 -9.47 0.29
N THR A 45 12.96 -10.80 0.40
CA THR A 45 14.12 -11.37 1.11
C THR A 45 15.42 -11.07 0.38
N TYR A 46 15.43 -11.11 -0.96
CA TYR A 46 16.60 -10.75 -1.75
C TYR A 46 17.04 -9.31 -1.47
N SER A 47 16.12 -8.35 -1.52
CA SER A 47 16.43 -6.95 -1.22
C SER A 47 16.91 -6.75 0.22
N VAL A 48 16.27 -7.39 1.21
CA VAL A 48 16.68 -7.31 2.63
C VAL A 48 18.08 -7.89 2.83
N LEU A 49 18.40 -9.02 2.21
CA LEU A 49 19.72 -9.63 2.31
C LEU A 49 20.79 -8.80 1.61
N GLN A 50 20.46 -8.15 0.49
CA GLN A 50 21.36 -7.23 -0.19
C GLN A 50 21.71 -6.03 0.69
N ASP A 51 20.73 -5.43 1.36
CA ASP A 51 20.96 -4.32 2.30
C ASP A 51 21.78 -4.78 3.53
N ALA A 52 21.46 -5.96 4.07
CA ALA A 52 22.19 -6.54 5.20
C ALA A 52 23.67 -6.83 4.85
N LEU A 53 23.97 -7.24 3.62
CA LEU A 53 25.35 -7.40 3.15
C LEU A 53 26.11 -6.07 3.15
N VAL A 54 25.47 -4.98 2.72
CA VAL A 54 26.07 -3.63 2.76
C VAL A 54 26.34 -3.20 4.20
N TYR A 55 25.45 -3.52 5.14
CA TYR A 55 25.66 -3.21 6.55
C TYR A 55 26.79 -4.04 7.18
N ALA A 56 26.87 -5.33 6.84
CA ALA A 56 27.96 -6.19 7.27
C ALA A 56 29.33 -5.71 6.73
N GLU A 57 29.39 -5.24 5.48
CA GLU A 57 30.58 -4.62 4.90
C GLU A 57 30.98 -3.35 5.65
N HIS A 58 30.01 -2.48 5.97
CA HIS A 58 30.24 -1.27 6.77
C HIS A 58 30.73 -1.59 8.19
N ALA A 59 30.33 -2.72 8.77
CA ALA A 59 30.82 -3.23 10.05
C ALA A 59 32.17 -3.97 9.96
N HIS A 60 32.82 -3.98 8.78
CA HIS A 60 34.03 -4.76 8.48
C HIS A 60 33.89 -6.28 8.71
N ASN A 61 32.65 -6.79 8.66
CA ASN A 61 32.33 -8.20 8.85
C ASN A 61 31.64 -8.78 7.60
N SER A 62 32.17 -8.47 6.42
CA SER A 62 31.58 -8.77 5.10
C SER A 62 31.29 -10.26 4.84
N ASN A 63 31.98 -11.17 5.53
CA ASN A 63 31.78 -12.62 5.36
C ASN A 63 30.76 -13.23 6.32
N ASN A 64 30.20 -12.47 7.26
CA ASN A 64 29.30 -13.01 8.27
C ASN A 64 28.17 -12.03 8.58
N VAL A 65 27.06 -12.17 7.83
CA VAL A 65 25.82 -11.42 8.07
C VAL A 65 25.22 -11.86 9.39
N THR A 66 25.10 -10.92 10.32
CA THR A 66 24.53 -11.18 11.65
C THR A 66 23.03 -10.90 11.66
N THR A 67 22.34 -11.35 12.71
CA THR A 67 20.92 -11.05 12.92
C THR A 67 20.66 -9.56 13.11
N GLU A 68 21.64 -8.80 13.63
CA GLU A 68 21.52 -7.35 13.80
C GLU A 68 21.54 -6.62 12.45
N ASP A 69 22.34 -7.09 11.48
CA ASP A 69 22.38 -6.53 10.13
C ASP A 69 21.04 -6.72 9.41
N ILE A 70 20.45 -7.91 9.54
CA ILE A 70 19.12 -8.22 9.00
C ILE A 70 18.05 -7.37 9.69
N ARG A 71 18.13 -7.21 11.02
CA ARG A 71 17.18 -6.40 11.78
C ARG A 71 17.23 -4.93 11.36
N LEU A 72 18.44 -4.39 11.14
CA LEU A 72 18.63 -3.04 10.66
C LEU A 72 18.07 -2.85 9.24
N ALA A 73 18.31 -3.82 8.35
CA ALA A 73 17.79 -3.82 6.97
C ALA A 73 16.25 -3.81 6.95
N VAL A 74 15.62 -4.67 7.75
CA VAL A 74 14.15 -4.70 7.87
C VAL A 74 13.62 -3.39 8.47
N ALA A 75 14.27 -2.83 9.49
CA ALA A 75 13.85 -1.58 10.12
C ALA A 75 13.91 -0.39 9.15
N ALA A 76 14.96 -0.32 8.32
CA ALA A 76 15.11 0.74 7.31
C ALA A 76 13.94 0.75 6.31
N ARG A 77 13.48 -0.43 5.87
CA ARG A 77 12.39 -0.60 4.89
C ARG A 77 11.00 -0.43 5.49
N THR A 78 10.80 -0.88 6.73
CA THR A 78 9.52 -0.75 7.45
C THR A 78 9.04 0.70 7.55
N ASN A 79 9.96 1.67 7.57
CA ASN A 79 9.62 3.09 7.68
C ASN A 79 8.89 3.67 6.45
N HIS A 80 8.99 3.05 5.27
CA HIS A 80 8.44 3.62 4.03
C HIS A 80 7.65 2.63 3.16
N GLU A 81 7.86 1.32 3.31
CA GLU A 81 7.17 0.31 2.47
C GLU A 81 5.96 -0.33 3.15
N PHE A 82 6.02 -0.51 4.48
CA PHE A 82 4.99 -1.21 5.23
C PHE A 82 4.14 -0.25 6.04
N ARG A 83 2.87 -0.61 6.21
CA ARG A 83 1.99 0.16 7.10
C ARG A 83 2.39 -0.12 8.55
N PRO A 84 2.85 0.90 9.31
CA PRO A 84 3.07 0.73 10.74
C PRO A 84 1.74 0.52 11.45
N ALA A 85 1.82 0.14 12.74
CA ALA A 85 0.66 0.18 13.61
C ALA A 85 0.01 1.58 13.55
N PRO A 86 -1.33 1.68 13.44
CA PRO A 86 -1.99 2.97 13.25
C PRO A 86 -1.66 3.92 14.41
N PRO A 87 -1.10 5.11 14.15
CA PRO A 87 -0.66 6.03 15.19
C PRO A 87 -1.87 6.72 15.84
N LYS A 88 -2.46 6.04 16.83
CA LYS A 88 -3.71 6.44 17.49
C LYS A 88 -3.63 7.85 18.08
N GLU A 89 -2.55 8.18 18.77
CA GLU A 89 -2.38 9.49 19.43
C GLU A 89 -2.32 10.62 18.40
N LEU A 90 -1.56 10.43 17.32
CA LEU A 90 -1.49 11.40 16.21
C LEU A 90 -2.87 11.60 15.57
N LEU A 91 -3.61 10.52 15.31
CA LEU A 91 -4.95 10.60 14.74
C LEU A 91 -5.95 11.26 15.71
N MET A 92 -5.83 11.01 17.01
CA MET A 92 -6.66 11.66 18.03
C MET A 92 -6.37 13.16 18.13
N GLN A 93 -5.11 13.57 18.09
CA GLN A 93 -4.73 14.99 18.06
C GLN A 93 -5.26 15.69 16.80
N LEU A 94 -5.09 15.06 15.63
CA LEU A 94 -5.60 15.59 14.36
C LEU A 94 -7.12 15.69 14.38
N ALA A 95 -7.80 14.68 14.92
CA ALA A 95 -9.24 14.70 15.08
C ALA A 95 -9.69 15.83 16.02
N GLN A 96 -9.00 16.05 17.14
CA GLN A 96 -9.31 17.14 18.07
C GLN A 96 -9.13 18.51 17.41
N GLU A 97 -8.04 18.70 16.65
CA GLU A 97 -7.81 19.94 15.90
C GLU A 97 -8.91 20.18 14.85
N ARG A 98 -9.29 19.15 14.08
CA ARG A 98 -10.35 19.25 13.08
C ARG A 98 -11.74 19.47 13.69
N ASN A 99 -12.05 18.74 14.76
CA ASN A 99 -13.36 18.77 15.42
C ASN A 99 -13.55 20.02 16.31
N SER A 100 -12.48 20.82 16.52
CA SER A 100 -12.59 22.12 17.21
C SER A 100 -13.43 23.14 16.43
N ARG A 101 -13.56 22.95 15.11
CA ARG A 101 -14.36 23.84 14.26
C ARG A 101 -15.84 23.43 14.31
N PRO A 102 -16.75 24.35 14.67
CA PRO A 102 -18.16 24.02 14.69
C PRO A 102 -18.66 23.70 13.28
N LEU A 103 -19.73 22.90 13.22
CA LEU A 103 -20.38 22.59 11.95
C LEU A 103 -20.91 23.88 11.28
N PRO A 104 -20.84 23.99 9.94
CA PRO A 104 -21.41 25.13 9.24
C PRO A 104 -22.94 25.14 9.39
N VAL A 105 -23.53 26.34 9.42
CA VAL A 105 -24.97 26.50 9.43
C VAL A 105 -25.59 25.91 8.16
N VAL A 106 -26.56 25.02 8.33
CA VAL A 106 -27.27 24.36 7.23
C VAL A 106 -28.57 25.11 6.98
N GLN A 107 -28.80 25.55 5.73
CA GLN A 107 -30.09 26.12 5.33
C GLN A 107 -31.15 25.00 5.23
N ALA A 108 -32.34 25.25 5.78
CA ALA A 108 -33.46 24.30 5.70
C ALA A 108 -34.04 24.29 4.28
N GLY A 109 -33.47 23.45 3.41
CA GLY A 109 -33.99 23.14 2.09
C GLY A 109 -33.94 21.63 1.86
N TYR A 110 -34.98 21.08 1.23
CA TYR A 110 -34.96 19.68 0.81
C TYR A 110 -34.07 19.57 -0.44
N GLY A 111 -32.92 18.90 -0.34
CA GLY A 111 -32.05 18.65 -1.49
C GLY A 111 -30.56 18.55 -1.15
N LEU A 112 -29.75 18.30 -2.19
CA LEU A 112 -28.29 18.28 -2.09
C LEU A 112 -27.74 19.70 -2.26
N ARG A 113 -26.85 20.11 -1.34
CA ARG A 113 -26.14 21.40 -1.42
C ARG A 113 -24.79 21.18 -2.09
N LEU A 114 -24.70 21.53 -3.37
CA LEU A 114 -23.43 21.52 -4.09
C LEU A 114 -22.52 22.66 -3.60
N PRO A 115 -21.18 22.49 -3.69
CA PRO A 115 -20.25 23.60 -3.60
C PRO A 115 -20.58 24.70 -4.64
N PRO A 116 -20.03 25.93 -4.48
CA PRO A 116 -20.08 26.94 -5.54
C PRO A 116 -19.63 26.38 -6.89
N GLU A 117 -20.23 26.85 -7.99
CA GLU A 117 -20.00 26.33 -9.36
C GLU A 117 -18.51 26.25 -9.75
N LYS A 118 -17.70 27.22 -9.31
CA LYS A 118 -16.23 27.22 -9.51
C LYS A 118 -15.47 26.04 -8.88
N TYR A 119 -16.09 25.35 -7.91
CA TYR A 119 -15.57 24.14 -7.28
C TYR A 119 -16.35 22.89 -7.70
N CYS A 120 -17.31 23.03 -8.61
CA CYS A 120 -18.03 21.91 -9.21
C CYS A 120 -17.34 21.49 -10.50
N LEU A 121 -17.03 20.20 -10.60
CA LEU A 121 -16.61 19.61 -11.87
C LEU A 121 -17.87 19.43 -12.73
N THR A 122 -18.15 20.39 -13.61
CA THR A 122 -19.36 20.43 -14.45
C THR A 122 -19.27 19.55 -15.71
N GLY A 123 -18.21 18.76 -15.85
CA GLY A 123 -18.03 17.88 -17.00
C GLY A 123 -17.89 18.62 -18.34
N ARG A 124 -17.47 19.90 -18.31
CA ARG A 124 -17.10 20.64 -19.52
C ARG A 124 -15.93 19.95 -20.22
N GLU A 125 -15.97 19.98 -21.55
CA GLU A 125 -14.85 19.57 -22.40
C GLU A 125 -13.61 20.40 -22.05
N TRP A 126 -12.45 19.74 -22.04
CA TRP A 126 -11.18 20.40 -21.73
C TRP A 126 -10.69 21.11 -22.99
N GLU A 127 -10.97 22.41 -23.10
CA GLU A 127 -10.40 23.29 -24.13
C GLU A 127 -9.25 24.10 -23.54
N VAL A 128 -8.13 24.18 -24.29
CA VAL A 128 -7.04 25.09 -23.97
C VAL A 128 -7.42 26.44 -24.60
N GLU A 129 -7.70 27.45 -23.77
CA GLU A 129 -7.85 28.82 -24.27
C GLU A 129 -6.49 29.26 -24.83
N GLU A 130 -6.37 29.31 -26.16
CA GLU A 130 -5.23 29.97 -26.81
C GLU A 130 -5.40 31.47 -26.57
N ASP A 131 -4.48 32.08 -25.81
CA ASP A 131 -4.42 33.52 -25.59
C ASP A 131 -4.30 34.22 -26.96
N GLU A 132 -5.42 34.64 -27.53
CA GLU A 132 -5.44 35.52 -28.69
C GLU A 132 -4.72 36.81 -28.30
N LYS A 133 -3.47 36.94 -28.74
CA LYS A 133 -2.73 38.21 -28.72
C LYS A 133 -3.56 39.22 -29.50
N LYS A 134 -4.23 40.11 -28.78
CA LYS A 134 -4.79 41.33 -29.36
C LYS A 134 -3.61 42.13 -29.91
N GLU A 135 -3.42 42.09 -31.22
CA GLU A 135 -2.66 43.11 -31.92
C GLU A 135 -3.48 44.40 -31.83
N ASP A 136 -2.98 45.36 -31.05
CA ASP A 136 -3.45 46.74 -31.06
C ASP A 136 -2.98 47.38 -32.37
N ASP A 137 -3.91 47.69 -33.28
CA ASP A 137 -3.77 48.72 -34.34
C ASP A 137 -5.12 49.38 -34.64
#